data_AF-M6YCP6-F1
#
_entry.id   AF-M6YCP6-F1
#
_cell.length_a   1.000
_cell.length_b   1.000
_cell.length_c   1.000
_cell.angle_alpha   90.00
_cell.angle_beta   90.00
_cell.angle_gamma   90.00
#
_symmetry.space_group_name_H-M   'P 1'
#
loop_
_entity.id
_entity.type
_entity.pdbx_description
1 polymer ?
#
loop_
_entity_poly.entity_id
_entity_poly.type
_entity_poly.pdbx_seq_one_letter_code
_entity_poly.pdbx_strand_id
1 'polypeptide(L)'
;MLKKNKSILLQVILILFGFLYSIPIYAEESSYALEAPCQEFGNYPTLEEIKKAKLKDDPTKIWVTTIKGDRISVPTTDAYDAIQISDEKGFHNFMKTYESICGKSAKPPFYDSIRYVVETETRSCEEKSKGFRKSTVMRSEIWKSKAERLSISICYDTRNAILNNPLTLPEPLDPKCPDFGILPLKKEDLNKFKLKSDSGNLWVRTINGKFLAIRNDQATEAFKISDDESLFYHYVNYAMVCGEKIPPHFDIIPYLETESAAGCIRHADKNNPRAEAECYEKANGSFLTDKLKKKK
;
A
#
# COMPACT_ATOMS: atom_id res chain seq x y z
N MET A 1 12.14 28.53 -97.44
CA MET A 1 11.78 27.46 -96.48
C MET A 1 12.20 27.89 -95.07
N LEU A 2 11.47 27.41 -94.06
CA LEU A 2 11.72 27.49 -92.61
C LEU A 2 11.45 28.82 -91.87
N LYS A 3 10.19 28.99 -91.47
CA LYS A 3 9.81 29.70 -90.24
C LYS A 3 8.64 28.96 -89.59
N LYS A 4 8.94 28.05 -88.66
CA LYS A 4 8.02 27.49 -87.64
C LYS A 4 8.82 26.51 -86.80
N ASN A 5 9.19 26.90 -85.57
CA ASN A 5 9.47 26.02 -84.42
C ASN A 5 9.97 26.80 -83.19
N LYS A 6 9.28 27.87 -82.79
CA LYS A 6 9.52 28.53 -81.48
C LYS A 6 8.43 28.27 -80.45
N SER A 7 7.39 27.49 -80.78
CA SER A 7 6.23 27.28 -79.88
C SER A 7 6.33 26.02 -79.00
N ILE A 8 7.19 25.06 -79.34
CA ILE A 8 7.20 23.74 -78.67
C ILE A 8 8.07 23.76 -77.40
N LEU A 9 9.16 24.54 -77.39
CA LEU A 9 10.08 24.58 -76.24
C LEU A 9 9.45 25.21 -74.99
N LEU A 10 8.57 26.21 -75.16
CA LEU A 10 7.89 26.86 -74.04
C LEU A 10 6.78 26.00 -73.43
N GLN A 11 6.12 25.15 -74.23
CA GLN A 11 5.08 24.24 -73.73
C GLN A 11 5.66 23.09 -72.90
N VAL A 12 6.87 22.61 -73.23
CA VAL A 12 7.52 21.52 -72.48
C VAL A 12 7.99 21.98 -71.09
N ILE A 13 8.42 23.23 -70.94
CA ILE A 13 8.87 23.79 -69.65
C ILE A 13 7.69 23.98 -68.68
N LEU A 14 6.50 24.35 -69.18
CA LEU A 14 5.31 24.53 -68.34
C LEU A 14 4.72 23.19 -67.85
N ILE A 15 4.84 22.12 -68.63
CA ILE A 15 4.38 20.78 -68.21
C ILE A 15 5.31 20.19 -67.14
N LEU A 16 6.63 20.48 -67.21
CA LEU A 16 7.60 20.04 -66.21
C LEU A 16 7.45 20.78 -64.87
N PHE A 17 7.07 22.07 -64.87
CA PHE A 17 6.76 22.80 -63.63
C PHE A 17 5.40 22.46 -63.03
N GLY A 18 4.43 21.98 -63.81
CA GLY A 18 3.16 21.46 -63.30
C GLY A 18 3.28 20.12 -62.58
N PHE A 19 4.28 19.30 -62.93
CA PHE A 19 4.54 18.01 -62.28
C PHE A 19 5.35 18.12 -60.98
N LEU A 20 6.10 19.20 -60.78
CA LEU A 20 6.90 19.43 -59.56
C LEU A 20 6.09 20.04 -58.40
N TYR A 21 4.85 20.47 -58.63
CA TYR A 21 3.96 21.00 -57.59
C TYR A 21 2.89 20.01 -57.09
N SER A 22 2.91 18.78 -57.60
CA SER A 22 2.07 17.68 -57.10
C SER A 22 2.88 16.76 -56.20
N ILE A 23 3.63 17.32 -55.24
CA ILE A 23 3.93 16.55 -54.03
C ILE A 23 2.58 16.47 -53.32
N PRO A 24 1.93 15.31 -53.21
CA PRO A 24 0.90 15.20 -52.20
C PRO A 24 1.62 15.48 -50.90
N ILE A 25 1.39 16.67 -50.33
CA ILE A 25 1.50 16.85 -48.91
C ILE A 25 0.41 15.91 -48.37
N TYR A 26 0.75 14.62 -48.27
CA TYR A 26 0.27 13.85 -47.15
C TYR A 26 0.74 14.71 -45.98
N ALA A 27 -0.19 15.49 -45.45
CA ALA A 27 -0.12 15.83 -44.06
C ALA A 27 0.08 14.47 -43.40
N GLU A 28 1.31 14.19 -43.02
CA GLU A 28 1.59 13.29 -41.94
C GLU A 28 0.84 13.96 -40.78
N GLU A 29 -0.47 13.72 -40.70
CA GLU A 29 -1.22 13.86 -39.47
C GLU A 29 -0.50 12.88 -38.57
N SER A 30 0.57 13.35 -37.92
CA SER A 30 1.31 12.60 -36.94
C SER A 30 0.23 12.20 -35.95
N SER A 31 -0.22 10.94 -36.03
CA SER A 31 -1.33 10.48 -35.21
C SER A 31 -0.93 10.83 -33.79
N TYR A 32 -1.81 11.45 -33.03
CA TYR A 32 -1.47 11.84 -31.66
C TYR A 32 -1.07 10.57 -30.89
N ALA A 33 0.04 10.64 -30.16
CA ALA A 33 0.47 9.59 -29.25
C ALA A 33 0.44 10.19 -27.86
N LEU A 34 -0.11 9.43 -26.90
CA LEU A 34 0.00 9.80 -25.51
C LEU A 34 1.48 9.77 -25.13
N GLU A 35 2.02 10.91 -24.70
CA GLU A 35 3.28 10.90 -23.96
C GLU A 35 3.07 10.01 -22.74
N ALA A 36 3.94 9.04 -22.44
CA ALA A 36 3.71 8.19 -21.27
C ALA A 36 4.44 8.68 -20.02
N PRO A 37 3.88 9.60 -19.21
CA PRO A 37 4.32 9.72 -17.84
C PRO A 37 3.93 8.42 -17.15
N CYS A 38 4.93 7.61 -16.82
CA CYS A 38 4.75 6.35 -16.08
C CYS A 38 3.95 6.51 -14.79
N GLN A 39 3.85 7.73 -14.27
CA GLN A 39 3.03 8.10 -13.14
C GLN A 39 1.51 7.99 -13.42
N GLU A 40 1.07 8.19 -14.65
CA GLU A 40 -0.35 8.26 -15.03
C GLU A 40 -0.82 7.07 -15.86
N PHE A 41 0.07 6.34 -16.55
CA PHE A 41 -0.33 5.20 -17.37
C PHE A 41 -1.04 4.11 -16.55
N GLY A 42 -2.26 3.75 -16.97
CA GLY A 42 -3.18 2.86 -16.27
C GLY A 42 -4.18 3.58 -15.36
N ASN A 43 -3.98 4.86 -15.13
CA ASN A 43 -4.88 5.76 -14.40
C ASN A 43 -4.88 7.15 -15.04
N TYR A 44 -4.96 7.20 -16.38
CA TYR A 44 -4.89 8.46 -17.11
C TYR A 44 -6.00 9.43 -16.68
N PRO A 45 -5.68 10.72 -16.46
CA PRO A 45 -6.63 11.67 -15.90
C PRO A 45 -7.76 12.04 -16.87
N THR A 46 -7.53 11.95 -18.20
CA THR A 46 -8.52 12.39 -19.20
C THR A 46 -8.83 11.32 -20.25
N LEU A 47 -10.13 11.00 -20.39
CA LEU A 47 -10.62 10.15 -21.48
C LEU A 47 -10.48 10.84 -22.86
N GLU A 48 -10.40 12.16 -22.90
CA GLU A 48 -10.27 12.92 -24.14
C GLU A 48 -8.88 12.77 -24.79
N GLU A 49 -7.80 12.75 -24.02
CA GLU A 49 -6.46 12.48 -24.56
C GLU A 49 -6.37 11.04 -25.08
N ILE A 50 -6.96 10.09 -24.36
CA ILE A 50 -7.06 8.70 -24.80
C ILE A 50 -7.83 8.60 -26.12
N LYS A 51 -8.96 9.31 -26.26
CA LYS A 51 -9.72 9.35 -27.52
C LYS A 51 -8.88 9.88 -28.68
N LYS A 52 -8.08 10.92 -28.46
CA LYS A 52 -7.18 11.48 -29.48
C LYS A 52 -6.10 10.48 -29.92
N ALA A 53 -5.65 9.62 -29.01
CA ALA A 53 -4.61 8.64 -29.29
C ALA A 53 -5.09 7.34 -29.92
N LYS A 54 -6.41 7.13 -30.02
CA LYS A 54 -6.97 5.92 -30.62
C LYS A 54 -6.51 5.74 -32.05
N LEU A 55 -6.18 4.50 -32.38
CA LEU A 55 -5.88 4.11 -33.74
C LEU A 55 -7.16 4.21 -34.59
N LYS A 56 -7.05 4.80 -35.78
CA LYS A 56 -8.19 4.98 -36.70
C LYS A 56 -8.70 3.63 -37.22
N ASP A 57 -7.80 2.68 -37.42
CA ASP A 57 -8.03 1.33 -37.92
C ASP A 57 -8.39 0.32 -36.82
N ASP A 58 -7.92 0.54 -35.58
CA ASP A 58 -8.21 -0.30 -34.43
C ASP A 58 -8.56 0.56 -33.19
N PRO A 59 -9.84 0.95 -33.00
CA PRO A 59 -10.24 1.83 -31.91
C PRO A 59 -10.15 1.17 -30.51
N THR A 60 -9.78 -0.11 -30.44
CA THR A 60 -9.46 -0.79 -29.19
C THR A 60 -8.04 -0.49 -28.72
N LYS A 61 -7.20 0.11 -29.57
CA LYS A 61 -5.81 0.47 -29.26
C LYS A 61 -5.58 1.97 -29.33
N ILE A 62 -4.51 2.38 -28.65
CA ILE A 62 -4.00 3.75 -28.62
C ILE A 62 -2.51 3.76 -28.95
N TRP A 63 -2.03 4.90 -29.45
CA TRP A 63 -0.62 5.19 -29.59
C TRP A 63 -0.05 5.77 -28.30
N VAL A 64 1.10 5.25 -27.88
CA VAL A 64 1.81 5.67 -26.68
C VAL A 64 3.31 5.81 -26.99
N THR A 65 3.93 6.86 -26.47
CA THR A 65 5.38 7.08 -26.53
C THR A 65 6.03 6.53 -25.27
N THR A 66 6.96 5.59 -25.42
CA THR A 66 7.71 4.98 -24.30
C THR A 66 8.73 5.94 -23.69
N ILE A 67 9.29 5.60 -22.52
CA ILE A 67 10.38 6.38 -21.90
C ILE A 67 11.66 6.45 -22.74
N LYS A 68 11.77 5.62 -23.78
CA LYS A 68 12.90 5.62 -24.73
C LYS A 68 12.64 6.50 -25.96
N GLY A 69 11.44 7.07 -26.07
CA GLY A 69 11.00 7.84 -27.24
C GLY A 69 10.38 6.98 -28.35
N ASP A 70 10.39 5.65 -28.23
CA ASP A 70 9.75 4.75 -29.20
C ASP A 70 8.23 4.87 -29.12
N ARG A 71 7.57 4.78 -30.28
CA ARG A 71 6.11 4.79 -30.38
C ARG A 71 5.58 3.36 -30.51
N ILE A 72 4.67 2.96 -29.62
CA ILE A 72 4.05 1.63 -29.60
C ILE A 72 2.52 1.73 -29.54
N SER A 73 1.82 0.68 -29.99
CA SER A 73 0.37 0.58 -29.82
C SER A 73 0.02 -0.41 -28.71
N VAL A 74 -0.92 -0.01 -27.85
CA VAL A 74 -1.33 -0.77 -26.66
C VAL A 74 -2.86 -0.75 -26.51
N PRO A 75 -3.46 -1.72 -25.79
CA PRO A 75 -4.89 -1.72 -25.53
C PRO A 75 -5.32 -0.43 -24.81
N THR A 76 -6.47 0.12 -25.22
CA THR A 76 -7.02 1.35 -24.63
C THR A 76 -7.37 1.16 -23.15
N THR A 77 -7.85 -0.02 -22.77
CA THR A 77 -8.22 -0.38 -21.39
C THR A 77 -7.05 -0.30 -20.43
N ASP A 78 -5.83 -0.58 -20.90
CA ASP A 78 -4.62 -0.55 -20.09
C ASP A 78 -4.20 0.87 -19.70
N ALA A 79 -4.78 1.90 -20.33
CA ALA A 79 -4.39 3.29 -20.11
C ALA A 79 -5.13 3.96 -18.94
N TYR A 80 -6.35 3.55 -18.58
CA TYR A 80 -7.19 4.34 -17.66
C TYR A 80 -7.93 3.56 -16.57
N ASP A 81 -8.01 2.23 -16.65
CA ASP A 81 -8.84 1.45 -15.72
C ASP A 81 -8.06 0.32 -15.03
N ALA A 82 -6.75 0.47 -14.91
CA ALA A 82 -5.89 -0.60 -14.37
C ALA A 82 -6.22 -0.96 -12.91
N ILE A 83 -6.80 -0.04 -12.15
CA ILE A 83 -7.24 -0.29 -10.77
C ILE A 83 -8.35 -1.35 -10.68
N GLN A 84 -9.17 -1.53 -11.72
CA GLN A 84 -10.29 -2.49 -11.73
C GLN A 84 -9.89 -3.91 -12.12
N ILE A 85 -8.65 -4.11 -12.57
CA ILE A 85 -8.13 -5.42 -12.96
C ILE A 85 -8.23 -6.38 -11.77
N SER A 86 -9.02 -7.44 -11.94
CA SER A 86 -9.39 -8.36 -10.84
C SER A 86 -8.88 -9.80 -11.03
N ASP A 87 -8.36 -10.13 -12.21
CA ASP A 87 -7.85 -11.45 -12.55
C ASP A 87 -6.35 -11.43 -12.91
N GLU A 88 -5.71 -12.57 -12.74
CA GLU A 88 -4.25 -12.75 -12.94
C GLU A 88 -3.81 -12.47 -14.37
N LYS A 89 -4.62 -12.89 -15.35
CA LYS A 89 -4.30 -12.72 -16.77
C LYS A 89 -4.34 -11.24 -17.14
N GLY A 90 -5.37 -10.53 -16.72
CA GLY A 90 -5.50 -9.08 -16.88
C GLY A 90 -4.33 -8.35 -16.24
N PHE A 91 -3.96 -8.73 -15.02
CA PHE A 91 -2.83 -8.12 -14.30
C PHE A 91 -1.50 -8.35 -15.00
N HIS A 92 -1.21 -9.58 -15.42
CA HIS A 92 0.02 -9.89 -16.15
C HIS A 92 0.11 -9.14 -17.48
N ASN A 93 -1.00 -9.05 -18.23
CA ASN A 93 -1.04 -8.31 -19.48
C ASN A 93 -0.76 -6.82 -19.25
N PHE A 94 -1.45 -6.21 -18.30
CA PHE A 94 -1.23 -4.81 -17.96
C PHE A 94 0.20 -4.55 -17.51
N MET A 95 0.77 -5.38 -16.63
CA MET A 95 2.15 -5.22 -16.17
C MET A 95 3.15 -5.36 -17.33
N LYS A 96 2.93 -6.28 -18.27
CA LYS A 96 3.75 -6.40 -19.48
C LYS A 96 3.67 -5.15 -20.35
N THR A 97 2.46 -4.59 -20.54
CA THR A 97 2.25 -3.32 -21.24
C THR A 97 2.99 -2.19 -20.52
N TYR A 98 2.80 -2.07 -19.20
CA TYR A 98 3.44 -1.06 -18.36
C TYR A 98 4.97 -1.13 -18.45
N GLU A 99 5.56 -2.33 -18.30
CA GLU A 99 7.01 -2.52 -18.41
C GLU A 99 7.56 -2.21 -19.81
N SER A 100 6.79 -2.46 -20.86
CA SER A 100 7.19 -2.10 -22.23
C SER A 100 7.27 -0.59 -22.44
N ILE A 101 6.46 0.17 -21.70
CA ILE A 101 6.40 1.64 -21.74
C ILE A 101 7.44 2.26 -20.81
N CYS A 102 7.53 1.73 -19.58
CA CYS A 102 8.20 2.33 -18.43
C CYS A 102 9.51 1.66 -18.01
N GLY A 103 9.89 0.58 -18.68
CA GLY A 103 11.08 -0.19 -18.37
C GLY A 103 10.78 -1.44 -17.56
N LYS A 104 11.69 -2.42 -17.68
CA LYS A 104 11.58 -3.72 -17.03
C LYS A 104 11.52 -3.57 -15.51
N SER A 105 10.63 -4.31 -14.85
CA SER A 105 10.42 -4.30 -13.39
C SER A 105 9.90 -2.97 -12.83
N ALA A 106 9.51 -2.01 -13.68
CA ALA A 106 8.82 -0.81 -13.25
C ALA A 106 7.42 -1.16 -12.73
N LYS A 107 6.98 -0.44 -11.69
CA LYS A 107 5.64 -0.57 -11.13
C LYS A 107 4.93 0.78 -11.19
N PRO A 108 3.63 0.80 -11.54
CA PRO A 108 2.84 2.02 -11.42
C PRO A 108 2.79 2.49 -9.96
N PRO A 109 2.71 3.81 -9.71
CA PRO A 109 2.57 4.34 -8.34
C PRO A 109 1.37 3.78 -7.57
N PHE A 110 0.32 3.37 -8.30
CA PHE A 110 -0.90 2.77 -7.75
C PHE A 110 -0.89 1.23 -7.76
N TYR A 111 0.27 0.58 -7.95
CA TYR A 111 0.39 -0.89 -8.06
C TYR A 111 -0.33 -1.63 -6.92
N ASP A 112 -0.13 -1.19 -5.67
CA ASP A 112 -0.72 -1.83 -4.49
C ASP A 112 -2.22 -1.56 -4.34
N SER A 113 -2.80 -0.70 -5.20
CA SER A 113 -4.23 -0.40 -5.27
C SER A 113 -4.95 -1.15 -6.39
N ILE A 114 -4.23 -1.87 -7.25
CA ILE A 114 -4.84 -2.71 -8.28
C ILE A 114 -5.62 -3.85 -7.60
N ARG A 115 -6.91 -4.01 -7.94
CA ARG A 115 -7.80 -4.96 -7.25
C ARG A 115 -7.23 -6.37 -7.15
N TYR A 116 -6.65 -6.91 -8.22
CA TYR A 116 -6.01 -8.23 -8.19
C TYR A 116 -4.86 -8.32 -7.16
N VAL A 117 -4.02 -7.29 -7.07
CA VAL A 117 -2.92 -7.22 -6.08
C VAL A 117 -3.50 -7.18 -4.67
N VAL A 118 -4.48 -6.31 -4.43
CA VAL A 118 -5.16 -6.18 -3.14
C VAL A 118 -5.77 -7.50 -2.67
N GLU A 119 -6.48 -8.21 -3.55
CA GLU A 119 -7.09 -9.52 -3.24
C GLU A 119 -6.02 -10.59 -2.97
N THR A 120 -4.92 -10.58 -3.72
CA THR A 120 -3.80 -11.53 -3.53
C THR A 120 -3.10 -11.29 -2.19
N GLU A 121 -2.82 -10.04 -1.85
CA GLU A 121 -2.21 -9.66 -0.58
C GLU A 121 -3.15 -9.95 0.60
N THR A 122 -4.46 -9.76 0.44
CA THR A 122 -5.46 -10.10 1.46
C THR A 122 -5.43 -11.60 1.78
N ARG A 123 -5.43 -12.46 0.75
CA ARG A 123 -5.30 -13.93 0.95
C ARG A 123 -3.98 -14.30 1.62
N SER A 124 -2.87 -13.68 1.21
CA SER A 124 -1.57 -13.90 1.85
C SER A 124 -1.58 -13.49 3.34
N CYS A 125 -2.25 -12.38 3.65
CA CYS A 125 -2.43 -11.88 5.02
C CYS A 125 -3.27 -12.85 5.87
N GLU A 126 -4.37 -13.38 5.32
CA GLU A 126 -5.20 -14.39 5.99
C GLU A 126 -4.41 -15.68 6.28
N GLU A 127 -3.65 -16.19 5.30
CA GLU A 127 -2.84 -17.39 5.50
C GLU A 127 -1.77 -17.19 6.58
N LYS A 128 -1.14 -16.01 6.64
CA LYS A 128 -0.19 -15.67 7.71
C LYS A 128 -0.87 -15.56 9.07
N SER A 129 -2.09 -15.03 9.10
CA SER A 129 -2.91 -14.89 10.32
C SER A 129 -3.23 -16.23 10.98
N LYS A 130 -3.36 -17.32 10.20
CA LYS A 130 -3.48 -18.69 10.74
C LYS A 130 -2.26 -19.10 11.59
N GLY A 131 -1.11 -18.46 11.39
CA GLY A 131 0.10 -18.64 12.19
C GLY A 131 -0.13 -18.44 13.69
N PHE A 132 -1.06 -17.58 14.10
CA PHE A 132 -1.38 -17.36 15.52
C PHE A 132 -1.87 -18.62 16.25
N ARG A 133 -2.43 -19.61 15.53
CA ARG A 133 -2.78 -20.92 16.10
C ARG A 133 -1.57 -21.71 16.61
N LYS A 134 -0.40 -21.45 16.02
CA LYS A 134 0.88 -22.09 16.36
C LYS A 134 1.79 -21.14 17.16
N SER A 135 1.24 -20.02 17.64
CA SER A 135 1.97 -19.03 18.42
C SER A 135 2.71 -19.70 19.58
N THR A 136 4.01 -19.44 19.69
CA THR A 136 4.83 -19.83 20.84
C THR A 136 4.81 -18.78 21.94
N VAL A 137 4.33 -17.57 21.62
CA VAL A 137 4.21 -16.44 22.55
C VAL A 137 2.90 -16.51 23.32
N MET A 138 1.78 -16.76 22.64
CA MET A 138 0.48 -16.95 23.29
C MET A 138 0.32 -18.39 23.78
N ARG A 139 0.06 -18.57 25.08
CA ARG A 139 -0.13 -19.91 25.66
C ARG A 139 -1.56 -20.45 25.56
N SER A 140 -2.56 -19.57 25.67
CA SER A 140 -3.98 -19.97 25.70
C SER A 140 -4.55 -20.16 24.30
N GLU A 141 -5.20 -21.31 24.07
CA GLU A 141 -5.90 -21.60 22.81
C GLU A 141 -7.04 -20.61 22.52
N ILE A 142 -7.70 -20.09 23.56
CA ILE A 142 -8.74 -19.05 23.42
C ILE A 142 -8.11 -17.77 22.85
N TRP A 143 -6.98 -17.34 23.39
CA TRP A 143 -6.29 -16.13 22.95
C TRP A 143 -5.69 -16.30 21.55
N LYS A 144 -5.11 -17.46 21.23
CA LYS A 144 -4.66 -17.80 19.87
C LYS A 144 -5.80 -17.71 18.85
N SER A 145 -6.96 -18.27 19.18
CA SER A 145 -8.18 -18.20 18.36
C SER A 145 -8.68 -16.77 18.18
N LYS A 146 -8.67 -15.97 19.26
CA LYS A 146 -9.03 -14.55 19.19
C LYS A 146 -8.04 -13.78 18.30
N ALA A 147 -6.75 -14.09 18.37
CA ALA A 147 -5.68 -13.39 17.63
C ALA A 147 -5.75 -13.68 16.13
N GLU A 148 -5.99 -14.93 15.75
CA GLU A 148 -6.26 -15.30 14.35
C GLU A 148 -7.47 -14.51 13.82
N ARG A 149 -8.61 -14.50 14.54
CA ARG A 149 -9.80 -13.77 14.07
C ARG A 149 -9.56 -12.28 13.93
N LEU A 150 -8.87 -11.67 14.90
CA LEU A 150 -8.56 -10.24 14.87
C LEU A 150 -7.59 -9.90 13.73
N SER A 151 -6.54 -10.69 13.52
CA SER A 151 -5.60 -10.47 12.42
C SER A 151 -6.26 -10.63 11.05
N ILE A 152 -7.16 -11.60 10.88
CA ILE A 152 -7.99 -11.71 9.67
C ILE A 152 -8.88 -10.47 9.49
N SER A 153 -9.50 -9.94 10.55
CA SER A 153 -10.27 -8.69 10.48
C SER A 153 -9.41 -7.54 9.98
N ILE A 154 -8.20 -7.38 10.49
CA ILE A 154 -7.23 -6.37 10.06
C ILE A 154 -6.92 -6.52 8.56
N CYS A 155 -6.76 -7.75 8.05
CA CYS A 155 -6.54 -8.00 6.62
C CYS A 155 -7.72 -7.47 5.77
N TYR A 156 -8.96 -7.73 6.18
CA TYR A 156 -10.15 -7.25 5.46
C TYR A 156 -10.37 -5.75 5.60
N ASP A 157 -10.09 -5.17 6.76
CA ASP A 157 -10.15 -3.72 6.97
C ASP A 157 -9.14 -3.01 6.07
N THR A 158 -7.95 -3.59 5.92
CA THR A 158 -6.91 -3.12 4.98
C THR A 158 -7.41 -3.19 3.54
N ARG A 159 -7.96 -4.34 3.11
CA ARG A 159 -8.54 -4.51 1.77
C ARG A 159 -9.59 -3.43 1.48
N ASN A 160 -10.53 -3.24 2.41
CA ASN A 160 -11.61 -2.27 2.26
C ASN A 160 -11.10 -0.83 2.27
N ALA A 161 -10.06 -0.52 3.05
CA ALA A 161 -9.45 0.81 3.06
C ALA A 161 -8.88 1.17 1.68
N ILE A 162 -8.14 0.24 1.06
CA ILE A 162 -7.55 0.41 -0.26
C ILE A 162 -8.63 0.51 -1.34
N LEU A 163 -9.54 -0.47 -1.42
CA LEU A 163 -10.53 -0.53 -2.51
C LEU A 163 -11.51 0.65 -2.50
N ASN A 164 -11.80 1.24 -1.34
CA ASN A 164 -12.66 2.41 -1.23
C ASN A 164 -11.94 3.73 -1.53
N ASN A 165 -10.60 3.77 -1.48
CA ASN A 165 -9.80 4.99 -1.64
C ASN A 165 -8.50 4.74 -2.43
N PRO A 166 -8.54 4.08 -3.60
CA PRO A 166 -7.34 3.51 -4.24
C PRO A 166 -6.26 4.53 -4.63
N LEU A 167 -6.62 5.82 -4.72
CA LEU A 167 -5.72 6.90 -5.16
C LEU A 167 -5.53 8.01 -4.11
N THR A 168 -6.17 7.88 -2.94
CA THR A 168 -6.22 8.95 -1.92
C THR A 168 -5.82 8.45 -0.54
N LEU A 169 -5.12 7.31 -0.46
CA LEU A 169 -4.56 6.83 0.79
C LEU A 169 -3.51 7.82 1.30
N PRO A 170 -3.50 8.09 2.62
CA PRO A 170 -2.46 8.91 3.23
C PRO A 170 -1.09 8.25 3.11
N GLU A 171 -0.03 9.01 3.36
CA GLU A 171 1.27 8.39 3.62
C GLU A 171 1.15 7.43 4.81
N PRO A 172 1.77 6.23 4.75
CA PRO A 172 1.71 5.27 5.84
C PRO A 172 2.66 5.65 6.97
N LEU A 173 2.25 5.38 8.21
CA LEU A 173 3.13 5.45 9.37
C LEU A 173 4.24 4.40 9.24
N ASP A 174 5.48 4.84 9.44
CA ASP A 174 6.61 3.95 9.65
C ASP A 174 6.57 3.42 11.09
N PRO A 175 6.54 2.09 11.29
CA PRO A 175 6.24 1.48 12.57
C PRO A 175 7.39 1.58 13.58
N LYS A 176 8.59 2.04 13.19
CA LYS A 176 9.74 2.17 14.11
C LYS A 176 9.95 0.93 14.97
N CYS A 177 9.84 -0.26 14.37
CA CYS A 177 10.06 -1.51 15.08
C CYS A 177 11.52 -1.55 15.62
N PRO A 178 11.73 -1.97 16.88
CA PRO A 178 10.77 -2.68 17.71
C PRO A 178 10.00 -1.79 18.72
N ASP A 179 10.10 -0.46 18.62
CA ASP A 179 9.49 0.53 19.52
C ASP A 179 8.06 0.94 19.10
N PHE A 180 7.43 0.13 18.25
CA PHE A 180 6.07 0.37 17.79
C PHE A 180 5.07 0.36 18.98
N GLY A 181 4.28 1.43 19.10
CA GLY A 181 3.24 1.58 20.13
C GLY A 181 3.67 2.12 21.48
N ILE A 182 4.98 2.36 21.68
CA ILE A 182 5.49 3.05 22.88
C ILE A 182 6.00 4.46 22.62
N LEU A 183 6.28 4.80 21.36
CA LEU A 183 6.72 6.15 21.02
C LEU A 183 5.50 7.10 21.03
N PRO A 184 5.50 8.14 21.88
CA PRO A 184 4.40 9.09 21.93
C PRO A 184 4.37 9.88 20.62
N LEU A 185 3.42 9.56 19.76
CA LEU A 185 3.09 10.39 18.62
C LEU A 185 2.14 11.48 19.09
N LYS A 186 2.46 12.74 18.76
CA LYS A 186 1.54 13.85 19.03
C LYS A 186 0.23 13.59 18.28
N LYS A 187 -0.90 13.93 18.90
CA LYS A 187 -2.23 13.67 18.33
C LYS A 187 -2.40 14.34 16.95
N GLU A 188 -1.76 15.49 16.77
CA GLU A 188 -1.74 16.25 15.52
C GLU A 188 -0.97 15.53 14.41
N ASP A 189 0.09 14.80 14.76
CA ASP A 189 0.88 14.02 13.81
C ASP A 189 0.18 12.70 13.43
N LEU A 190 -0.60 12.12 14.35
CA LEU A 190 -1.40 10.92 14.07
C LEU A 190 -2.50 11.13 13.03
N ASN A 191 -3.06 12.33 12.96
CA ASN A 191 -4.13 12.64 12.00
C ASN A 191 -3.70 12.47 10.54
N LYS A 192 -2.40 12.61 10.24
CA LYS A 192 -1.84 12.44 8.89
C LYS A 192 -1.90 11.00 8.39
N PHE A 193 -1.95 10.03 9.31
CA PHE A 193 -1.93 8.60 9.01
C PHE A 193 -3.31 7.95 9.08
N LYS A 194 -4.36 8.69 9.46
CA LYS A 194 -5.70 8.12 9.61
C LYS A 194 -6.37 7.85 8.26
N LEU A 195 -7.03 6.71 8.15
CA LEU A 195 -7.75 6.29 6.93
C LEU A 195 -9.09 7.01 6.67
N LYS A 196 -9.41 8.02 7.49
CA LYS A 196 -10.48 9.05 7.44
C LYS A 196 -10.36 9.84 8.76
N SER A 197 -10.91 11.06 8.86
CA SER A 197 -10.85 11.85 10.11
C SER A 197 -11.38 11.09 11.35
N ASP A 198 -12.33 10.17 11.14
CA ASP A 198 -13.08 9.47 12.20
C ASP A 198 -12.87 7.94 12.24
N SER A 199 -12.03 7.33 11.41
CA SER A 199 -12.05 5.86 11.19
C SER A 199 -11.48 4.98 12.31
N GLY A 200 -10.96 5.53 13.40
CA GLY A 200 -10.30 4.74 14.46
C GLY A 200 -9.09 3.92 13.99
N ASN A 201 -8.71 4.01 12.71
CA ASN A 201 -7.68 3.17 12.09
C ASN A 201 -6.55 4.03 11.49
N LEU A 202 -5.31 3.59 11.71
CA LEU A 202 -4.09 4.13 11.13
C LEU A 202 -3.66 3.29 9.93
N TRP A 203 -3.15 4.00 8.93
CA TRP A 203 -2.44 3.42 7.80
C TRP A 203 -0.98 3.21 8.17
N VAL A 204 -0.51 1.96 8.14
CA VAL A 204 0.83 1.59 8.62
C VAL A 204 1.53 0.73 7.58
N ARG A 205 2.84 0.95 7.41
CA ARG A 205 3.70 0.07 6.62
C ARG A 205 4.35 -0.95 7.55
N THR A 206 4.10 -2.23 7.39
CA THR A 206 4.80 -3.30 8.13
C THR A 206 6.31 -3.28 7.90
N ILE A 207 7.07 -3.97 8.76
CA ILE A 207 8.53 -4.13 8.62
C ILE A 207 8.94 -4.81 7.30
N ASN A 208 8.01 -5.53 6.66
CA ASN A 208 8.22 -6.21 5.38
C ASN A 208 7.76 -5.37 4.17
N GLY A 209 7.41 -4.09 4.38
CA GLY A 209 6.99 -3.18 3.33
C GLY A 209 5.53 -3.29 2.88
N LYS A 210 4.73 -4.19 3.49
CA LYS A 210 3.29 -4.32 3.23
C LYS A 210 2.47 -3.28 4.00
N PHE A 211 1.27 -2.95 3.54
CA PHE A 211 0.40 -1.98 4.22
C PHE A 211 -0.67 -2.67 5.07
N LEU A 212 -1.04 -2.06 6.19
CA LEU A 212 -2.12 -2.49 7.07
C LEU A 212 -2.95 -1.31 7.57
N ALA A 213 -4.24 -1.54 7.75
CA ALA A 213 -5.17 -0.69 8.47
C ALA A 213 -5.36 -1.25 9.89
N ILE A 214 -4.74 -0.63 10.89
CA ILE A 214 -4.80 -1.10 12.28
C ILE A 214 -5.48 -0.08 13.19
N ARG A 215 -6.00 -0.52 14.33
CA ARG A 215 -6.60 0.38 15.32
C ARG A 215 -5.60 1.38 15.91
N ASN A 216 -6.01 2.64 16.03
CA ASN A 216 -5.16 3.77 16.41
C ASN A 216 -4.84 3.85 17.91
N ASP A 217 -5.84 3.59 18.74
CA ASP A 217 -5.81 3.68 20.20
C ASP A 217 -4.77 2.71 20.79
N GLN A 218 -4.67 1.51 20.19
CA GLN A 218 -3.80 0.45 20.68
C GLN A 218 -2.41 0.42 20.00
N ALA A 219 -2.24 1.19 18.92
CA ALA A 219 -0.98 1.27 18.16
C ALA A 219 -0.04 2.37 18.63
N THR A 220 -0.46 3.22 19.59
CA THR A 220 0.26 4.47 19.93
C THR A 220 0.32 4.78 21.42
N GLU A 221 -0.47 4.09 22.25
CA GLU A 221 -0.62 4.43 23.67
C GLU A 221 -0.47 3.20 24.59
N ALA A 222 0.56 2.37 24.38
CA ALA A 222 0.77 1.16 25.18
C ALA A 222 0.78 1.41 26.70
N PHE A 223 1.29 2.57 27.13
CA PHE A 223 1.33 2.96 28.55
C PHE A 223 -0.02 3.36 29.15
N LYS A 224 -1.07 3.53 28.33
CA LYS A 224 -2.43 3.83 28.78
C LYS A 224 -3.36 2.61 28.81
N ILE A 225 -2.85 1.44 28.43
CA ILE A 225 -3.57 0.18 28.54
C ILE A 225 -3.95 -0.04 30.01
N SER A 226 -5.21 -0.40 30.26
CA SER A 226 -5.78 -0.59 31.60
C SER A 226 -6.61 -1.87 31.73
N ASP A 227 -6.67 -2.70 30.70
CA ASP A 227 -7.48 -3.91 30.66
C ASP A 227 -6.87 -4.98 29.71
N ASP A 228 -7.23 -6.24 29.95
CA ASP A 228 -6.78 -7.41 29.19
C ASP A 228 -7.08 -7.32 27.69
N GLU A 229 -8.20 -6.70 27.32
CA GLU A 229 -8.61 -6.61 25.93
C GLU A 229 -7.72 -5.63 25.16
N SER A 230 -7.50 -4.44 25.71
CA SER A 230 -6.56 -3.43 25.19
C SER A 230 -5.14 -3.99 25.05
N LEU A 231 -4.66 -4.73 26.07
CA LEU A 231 -3.36 -5.40 26.02
C LEU A 231 -3.28 -6.42 24.88
N PHE A 232 -4.34 -7.20 24.69
CA PHE A 232 -4.43 -8.18 23.61
C PHE A 232 -4.44 -7.52 22.22
N TYR A 233 -5.20 -6.44 22.02
CA TYR A 233 -5.21 -5.70 20.75
C TYR A 233 -3.84 -5.09 20.44
N HIS A 234 -3.17 -4.51 21.44
CA HIS A 234 -1.83 -3.96 21.30
C HIS A 234 -0.85 -5.03 20.81
N TYR A 235 -0.87 -6.21 21.42
CA TYR A 235 -0.03 -7.34 20.99
C TYR A 235 -0.31 -7.75 19.54
N VAL A 236 -1.58 -7.92 19.14
CA VAL A 236 -1.91 -8.38 17.78
C VAL A 236 -1.50 -7.34 16.74
N ASN A 237 -1.74 -6.05 17.01
CA ASN A 237 -1.26 -4.96 16.15
C ASN A 237 0.26 -5.01 16.01
N TYR A 238 0.99 -5.16 17.12
CA TYR A 238 2.44 -5.29 17.10
C TYR A 238 2.90 -6.49 16.27
N ALA A 239 2.33 -7.67 16.51
CA ALA A 239 2.71 -8.90 15.82
C ALA A 239 2.48 -8.81 14.30
N MET A 240 1.38 -8.17 13.88
CA MET A 240 1.07 -7.94 12.47
C MET A 240 2.04 -6.94 11.81
N VAL A 241 2.50 -5.93 12.55
CA VAL A 241 3.34 -4.84 12.02
C VAL A 241 4.83 -5.15 12.08
N CYS A 242 5.30 -5.66 13.23
CA CYS A 242 6.71 -5.86 13.57
C CYS A 242 7.13 -7.34 13.62
N GLY A 243 6.21 -8.26 13.38
CA GLY A 243 6.42 -9.70 13.48
C GLY A 243 6.11 -10.26 14.85
N GLU A 244 5.79 -11.56 14.89
CA GLU A 244 5.37 -12.25 16.10
C GLU A 244 6.55 -12.44 17.09
N LYS A 245 6.55 -11.62 18.14
CA LYS A 245 7.44 -11.67 19.29
C LYS A 245 6.84 -10.87 20.43
N ILE A 246 7.34 -11.07 21.65
CA ILE A 246 6.99 -10.20 22.77
C ILE A 246 7.52 -8.79 22.46
N PRO A 247 6.68 -7.74 22.47
CA PRO A 247 7.15 -6.36 22.31
C PRO A 247 8.22 -6.05 23.38
N PRO A 248 9.36 -5.39 23.05
CA PRO A 248 10.47 -5.20 24.00
C PRO A 248 10.13 -4.44 25.28
N HIS A 249 9.00 -3.73 25.29
CA HIS A 249 8.51 -2.89 26.40
C HIS A 249 7.18 -3.41 26.94
N PHE A 250 6.82 -4.66 26.61
CA PHE A 250 5.59 -5.28 27.08
C PHE A 250 5.59 -5.46 28.61
N ASP A 251 6.77 -5.66 29.20
CA ASP A 251 7.01 -5.82 30.63
C ASP A 251 6.79 -4.53 31.46
N ILE A 252 6.88 -3.36 30.83
CA ILE A 252 6.74 -2.05 31.50
C ILE A 252 5.37 -1.39 31.28
N ILE A 253 4.37 -2.13 30.80
CA ILE A 253 3.00 -1.64 30.67
C ILE A 253 2.35 -1.62 32.07
N PRO A 254 1.91 -0.46 32.59
CA PRO A 254 1.45 -0.32 33.98
C PRO A 254 0.33 -1.29 34.39
N TYR A 255 -0.57 -1.63 33.48
CA TYR A 255 -1.65 -2.59 33.73
C TYR A 255 -1.14 -3.95 34.21
N LEU A 256 -0.04 -4.45 33.63
CA LEU A 256 0.54 -5.74 34.00
C LEU A 256 1.13 -5.73 35.42
N GLU A 257 1.63 -4.58 35.87
CA GLU A 257 2.07 -4.40 37.27
C GLU A 257 0.86 -4.43 38.21
N THR A 258 -0.23 -3.74 37.85
CA THR A 258 -1.45 -3.71 38.68
C THR A 258 -2.16 -5.06 38.76
N GLU A 259 -2.23 -5.83 37.68
CA GLU A 259 -2.80 -7.19 37.68
C GLU A 259 -1.91 -8.18 38.44
N SER A 260 -0.59 -8.05 38.37
CA SER A 260 0.32 -8.88 39.16
C SER A 260 0.13 -8.66 40.66
N ALA A 261 0.01 -7.38 41.08
CA ALA A 261 -0.28 -7.03 42.46
C ALA A 261 -1.70 -7.46 42.88
N ALA A 262 -2.72 -7.16 42.07
CA ALA A 262 -4.11 -7.50 42.36
C ALA A 262 -4.35 -9.02 42.39
N GLY A 263 -3.73 -9.78 41.48
CA GLY A 263 -3.76 -11.23 41.46
C GLY A 263 -3.06 -11.85 42.66
N CYS A 264 -1.92 -11.30 43.07
CA CYS A 264 -1.25 -11.69 44.30
C CYS A 264 -2.15 -11.45 45.52
N ILE A 265 -2.77 -10.27 45.64
CA ILE A 265 -3.67 -9.92 46.74
C ILE A 265 -4.91 -10.82 46.76
N ARG A 266 -5.49 -11.13 45.60
CA ARG A 266 -6.65 -12.05 45.48
C ARG A 266 -6.33 -13.44 46.03
N HIS A 267 -5.09 -13.90 45.90
CA HIS A 267 -4.62 -15.21 46.37
C HIS A 267 -3.77 -15.12 47.65
N ALA A 268 -3.67 -13.94 48.26
CA ALA A 268 -2.93 -13.73 49.49
C ALA A 268 -3.59 -14.48 50.65
N ASP A 269 -2.76 -15.08 51.51
CA ASP A 269 -3.26 -15.74 52.71
C ASP A 269 -3.94 -14.70 53.62
N LYS A 270 -5.26 -14.81 53.74
CA LYS A 270 -6.09 -13.89 54.54
C LYS A 270 -5.79 -13.94 56.03
N ASN A 271 -5.09 -14.98 56.50
CA ASN A 271 -4.65 -15.09 57.89
C ASN A 271 -3.29 -14.41 58.13
N ASN A 272 -2.57 -14.03 57.09
CA ASN A 272 -1.35 -13.25 57.19
C ASN A 272 -1.66 -11.75 56.97
N PRO A 273 -1.65 -10.91 58.02
CA PRO A 273 -1.97 -9.49 57.90
C PRO A 273 -0.96 -8.70 57.05
N ARG A 274 0.18 -9.30 56.70
CA ARG A 274 1.21 -8.71 55.85
C ARG A 274 1.13 -9.16 54.39
N ALA A 275 0.30 -10.14 54.04
CA ALA A 275 0.33 -10.75 52.71
C ALA A 275 0.00 -9.76 51.59
N GLU A 276 -0.88 -8.78 51.84
CA GLU A 276 -1.16 -7.69 50.89
C GLU A 276 0.05 -6.76 50.70
N ALA A 277 0.69 -6.33 51.80
CA ALA A 277 1.90 -5.50 51.73
C ALA A 277 3.06 -6.23 51.03
N GLU A 278 3.21 -7.55 51.26
CA GLU A 278 4.20 -8.39 50.58
C GLU A 278 3.96 -8.49 49.07
N CYS A 279 2.70 -8.48 48.63
CA CYS A 279 2.35 -8.43 47.21
C CYS A 279 2.80 -7.11 46.57
N TYR A 280 2.56 -5.97 47.23
CA TYR A 280 3.04 -4.66 46.77
C TYR A 280 4.57 -4.54 46.82
N GLU A 281 5.21 -5.08 47.87
CA GLU A 281 6.67 -5.11 48.02
C GLU A 281 7.33 -5.97 46.93
N LYS A 282 6.75 -7.11 46.55
CA LYS A 282 7.25 -7.96 45.45
C LYS A 282 7.07 -7.31 44.08
N ALA A 283 5.91 -6.70 43.82
CA ALA A 283 5.67 -5.95 42.59
C ALA A 283 6.70 -4.82 42.43
N ASN A 284 6.96 -4.06 43.50
CA ASN A 284 7.97 -2.99 43.52
C ASN A 284 9.42 -3.51 43.52
N GLY A 285 9.69 -4.67 44.12
CA GLY A 285 11.02 -5.29 44.19
C GLY A 285 11.49 -5.83 42.84
N SER A 286 10.60 -6.42 42.05
CA SER A 286 10.88 -6.83 40.66
C SER A 286 11.34 -5.63 39.82
N PHE A 287 10.66 -4.49 39.97
CA PHE A 287 10.96 -3.25 39.26
C PHE A 287 12.36 -2.69 39.56
N LEU A 288 12.80 -2.73 40.82
CA LEU A 288 14.14 -2.25 41.21
C LEU A 288 15.25 -3.21 40.76
N THR A 289 14.99 -4.52 40.78
CA THR A 289 16.01 -5.53 40.43
C THR A 289 16.26 -5.56 38.92
N ASP A 290 15.24 -5.35 38.09
CA ASP A 290 15.37 -5.30 36.63
C ASP A 290 15.96 -3.99 36.10
N LYS A 291 15.67 -2.84 36.75
CA LYS A 291 16.35 -1.56 36.45
C LYS A 291 17.84 -1.58 36.77
N LEU A 292 18.26 -2.35 37.78
CA LEU A 292 19.67 -2.46 38.18
C LEU A 292 20.45 -3.48 37.34
N LYS A 293 19.79 -4.49 36.76
CA LYS A 293 20.42 -5.43 35.82
C LYS A 293 20.66 -4.86 34.42
N LYS A 294 19.87 -3.86 33.97
CA LYS A 294 20.07 -3.16 32.68
C LYS A 294 21.18 -2.09 32.71
N LYS A 295 21.94 -1.95 33.82
CA LYS A 295 23.04 -0.98 33.99
C LYS A 295 24.44 -1.60 34.14
N LYS A 296 24.63 -2.86 33.77
CA LYS A 296 25.96 -3.48 33.67
C LYS A 296 26.24 -3.97 32.26
#